data_AF-I6TV65-F1
#
_entry.id   AF-I6TV65-F1
#
_cell.length_a   1.000
_cell.length_b   1.000
_cell.length_c   1.000
_cell.angle_alpha   90.00
_cell.angle_beta   90.00
_cell.angle_gamma   90.00
#
_symmetry.space_group_name_H-M   'P 1'
#
loop_
_entity.id
_entity.type
_entity.pdbx_description
1 polymer ?
#
loop_
_entity_poly.entity_id
_entity_poly.type
_entity_poly.pdbx_seq_one_letter_code
_entity_poly.pdbx_strand_id
1 'polypeptide(L)'
;MWVEVLSYHKYNPPPRPLFRKGSFEVVGKRLVFKLKPLGEIMLNLEFLTKTEGVLLTFYNPPRRGIRFVFPKNFEVLVTVGRNPLVYSIENLIKLAVSVYSSLLDSVPLERGILRIVGDNVAIVTDRGISQVRVEDLEGEIRRRVEEFLGVIEFLKSNNTQ
;
A
#
# COMPACT_ATOMS: atom_id res chain seq x y z
N MET A 1 -13.74 -6.29 2.32
CA MET A 1 -12.77 -5.65 3.24
C MET A 1 -12.96 -4.15 3.15
N TRP A 2 -12.90 -3.43 4.27
CA TRP A 2 -13.19 -2.00 4.31
C TRP A 2 -11.95 -1.20 4.70
N VAL A 3 -11.76 -0.08 4.01
CA VAL A 3 -10.77 0.95 4.29
C VAL A 3 -11.45 2.31 4.29
N GLU A 4 -10.76 3.30 4.82
CA GLU A 4 -11.12 4.70 4.82
C GLU A 4 -10.12 5.42 3.91
N VAL A 5 -10.61 6.13 2.89
CA VAL A 5 -9.79 6.73 1.83
C VAL A 5 -10.02 8.23 1.78
N LEU A 6 -8.92 8.97 1.64
CA LEU A 6 -8.92 10.41 1.39
C LEU A 6 -7.96 10.69 0.25
N SER A 7 -8.40 11.48 -0.73
CA SER A 7 -7.54 11.99 -1.80
C SER A 7 -7.50 13.51 -1.77
N TYR A 8 -6.33 14.10 -1.96
CA TYR A 8 -6.15 15.55 -2.01
C TYR A 8 -4.91 15.94 -2.82
N HIS A 9 -4.78 17.23 -3.11
CA HIS A 9 -3.57 17.79 -3.68
C HIS A 9 -2.65 18.28 -2.56
N LYS A 10 -1.37 17.91 -2.55
CA LYS A 10 -0.42 18.15 -1.46
C LYS A 10 -0.36 19.59 -0.95
N TYR A 11 -0.45 20.57 -1.85
CA TYR A 11 -0.40 21.99 -1.51
C TYR A 11 -1.74 22.60 -1.10
N ASN A 12 -2.81 21.80 -1.14
CA ASN A 12 -4.12 22.17 -0.66
C ASN A 12 -4.75 21.01 0.14
N PRO A 13 -4.11 20.59 1.25
CA PRO A 13 -4.65 19.52 2.07
C PRO A 13 -5.93 20.00 2.75
N PRO A 14 -6.94 19.14 2.93
CA PRO A 14 -8.18 19.52 3.58
C PRO A 14 -7.89 19.88 5.05
N PRO A 15 -8.37 21.04 5.54
CA PRO A 15 -8.15 21.44 6.93
C PRO A 15 -8.83 20.48 7.93
N ARG A 16 -9.87 19.77 7.49
CA ARG A 16 -10.50 18.65 8.20
C ARG A 16 -10.60 17.45 7.24
N PRO A 17 -9.69 16.46 7.34
CA PRO A 17 -9.70 15.33 6.42
C PRO A 17 -10.95 14.47 6.61
N LEU A 18 -11.81 14.44 5.58
CA LEU A 18 -13.02 13.61 5.53
C LEU A 18 -12.72 12.33 4.76
N PHE A 19 -12.42 11.27 5.51
CA PHE A 19 -12.22 9.95 4.93
C PHE A 19 -13.55 9.33 4.52
N ARG A 20 -13.57 8.76 3.32
CA ARG A 20 -14.71 8.02 2.80
C ARG A 20 -14.49 6.53 2.96
N LYS A 21 -15.48 5.83 3.51
CA LYS A 21 -15.46 4.38 3.60
C LYS A 21 -15.55 3.76 2.21
N GLY A 22 -14.68 2.80 1.91
CA GLY A 22 -14.69 2.08 0.65
C GLY A 22 -14.07 0.69 0.73
N SER A 23 -14.33 -0.12 -0.29
CA SER A 23 -13.56 -1.33 -0.58
C SER A 23 -12.51 -1.01 -1.63
N PHE A 24 -11.50 -1.86 -1.77
CA PHE A 24 -10.50 -1.74 -2.81
C PHE A 24 -10.39 -3.04 -3.62
N GLU A 25 -9.95 -2.90 -4.86
CA GLU A 25 -9.54 -4.01 -5.72
C GLU A 25 -8.38 -3.56 -6.62
N VAL A 26 -7.51 -4.49 -7.00
CA VAL A 26 -6.45 -4.24 -7.96
C VAL A 26 -6.72 -5.07 -9.20
N VAL A 27 -6.83 -4.41 -10.36
CA VAL A 27 -7.13 -5.02 -11.66
C VAL A 27 -6.02 -4.65 -12.63
N GLY A 28 -5.13 -5.61 -12.92
CA GLY A 28 -3.89 -5.32 -13.65
C GLY A 28 -3.06 -4.28 -12.89
N LYS A 29 -2.72 -3.16 -13.54
CA LYS A 29 -2.01 -2.02 -12.92
C LYS A 29 -2.94 -0.93 -12.36
N ARG A 30 -4.24 -1.21 -12.18
CA ARG A 30 -5.21 -0.23 -11.66
C ARG A 30 -5.61 -0.57 -10.24
N LEU A 31 -5.49 0.39 -9.33
CA LEU A 31 -6.07 0.35 -7.99
C LEU A 31 -7.40 1.10 -8.00
N VAL A 32 -8.48 0.41 -7.65
CA VAL A 32 -9.84 0.95 -7.66
C VAL A 32 -10.38 0.96 -6.23
N PHE A 33 -10.80 2.13 -5.75
CA PHE A 33 -11.54 2.27 -4.50
C PHE A 33 -13.02 2.54 -4.79
N LYS A 34 -13.90 1.63 -4.34
CA LYS A 34 -15.36 1.77 -4.43
C LYS A 34 -15.88 2.41 -3.15
N LEU A 35 -16.26 3.69 -3.22
CA LEU A 35 -16.58 4.55 -2.07
C LEU A 35 -18.08 4.62 -1.80
N LYS A 36 -18.48 4.60 -0.52
CA LYS A 36 -19.86 4.84 -0.09
C LYS A 36 -20.17 6.35 0.06
N PRO A 37 -21.44 6.80 -0.09
CA PRO A 37 -22.60 6.02 -0.55
C PRO A 37 -22.54 5.68 -2.05
N LEU A 38 -21.99 6.56 -2.88
CA LEU A 38 -21.68 6.33 -4.30
C LEU A 38 -20.38 7.07 -4.65
N GLY A 39 -19.52 6.45 -5.45
CA GLY A 39 -18.29 7.07 -5.95
C GLY A 39 -17.17 6.07 -6.15
N GLU A 40 -16.21 6.44 -6.99
CA GLU A 40 -15.06 5.61 -7.31
C GLU A 40 -13.81 6.49 -7.43
N ILE A 41 -12.68 5.98 -6.93
CA ILE A 41 -11.36 6.54 -7.24
C ILE A 41 -10.57 5.45 -7.96
N MET A 42 -10.15 5.74 -9.19
CA MET A 42 -9.30 4.86 -9.99
C MET A 42 -7.91 5.46 -10.12
N LEU A 43 -6.88 4.67 -9.81
CA LEU A 43 -5.49 5.09 -9.84
C LEU A 43 -4.70 4.15 -10.72
N ASN A 44 -3.91 4.69 -11.67
CA ASN A 44 -2.93 3.89 -12.40
C ASN A 44 -1.65 3.76 -11.56
N LEU A 45 -1.35 2.54 -11.12
CA LEU A 45 -0.20 2.21 -10.30
C LEU A 45 1.13 2.42 -11.03
N GLU A 46 1.15 2.43 -12.37
CA GLU A 46 2.37 2.78 -13.13
C GLU A 46 2.86 4.19 -12.83
N PHE A 47 1.95 5.09 -12.44
CA PHE A 47 2.29 6.46 -12.04
C PHE A 47 2.53 6.59 -10.53
N LEU A 48 2.46 5.51 -9.75
CA LEU A 48 2.72 5.58 -8.32
C LEU A 48 4.17 6.05 -8.12
N THR A 49 4.37 7.23 -7.56
CA THR A 49 5.70 7.82 -7.41
C THR A 49 6.38 7.32 -6.13
N LYS A 50 5.62 7.25 -5.04
CA LYS A 50 6.12 6.84 -3.71
C LYS A 50 4.98 6.25 -2.88
N THR A 51 5.31 5.29 -2.02
CA THR A 51 4.41 4.82 -0.96
C THR A 51 5.09 4.91 0.40
N GLU A 52 4.36 5.36 1.41
CA GLU A 52 4.88 5.48 2.78
C GLU A 52 3.85 5.07 3.82
N GLY A 53 4.32 4.49 4.93
CA GLY A 53 3.53 4.38 6.15
C GLY A 53 3.39 5.76 6.81
N VAL A 54 2.18 6.09 7.27
CA VAL A 54 1.91 7.38 7.93
C VAL A 54 1.11 7.21 9.21
N LEU A 55 1.41 8.06 10.20
CA LEU A 55 0.63 8.16 11.43
C LEU A 55 -0.30 9.37 11.33
N LEU A 56 -1.61 9.11 11.40
CA LEU A 56 -2.68 10.10 11.37
C LEU A 56 -2.96 10.58 12.80
N THR A 57 -2.27 11.64 13.20
CA THR A 57 -2.30 12.21 14.56
C THR A 57 -3.53 13.06 14.86
N PHE A 58 -4.34 13.39 13.85
CA PHE A 58 -5.62 14.07 14.03
C PHE A 58 -6.74 13.17 14.59
N TYR A 59 -6.46 11.88 14.82
CA TYR A 59 -7.31 10.98 15.58
C TYR A 59 -6.72 10.75 16.97
N ASN A 60 -7.58 10.58 17.99
CA ASN A 60 -7.17 10.16 19.34
C ASN A 60 -7.85 8.83 19.77
N PRO A 61 -7.17 7.67 19.73
CA PRO A 61 -5.73 7.51 19.46
C PRO A 61 -5.37 7.72 17.99
N PRO A 62 -4.09 8.04 17.68
CA PRO A 62 -3.59 8.14 16.32
C PRO A 62 -3.81 6.85 15.53
N ARG A 63 -4.08 6.98 14.23
CA ARG A 63 -4.30 5.83 13.35
C ARG A 63 -3.16 5.64 12.38
N ARG A 64 -2.87 4.42 12.00
CA ARG A 64 -1.93 4.16 10.90
C ARG A 64 -2.64 4.17 9.57
N GLY A 65 -1.90 4.59 8.56
CA GLY A 65 -2.34 4.56 7.19
C GLY A 65 -1.19 4.34 6.23
N ILE A 66 -1.55 4.23 4.96
CA ILE A 66 -0.65 4.22 3.82
C ILE A 66 -0.89 5.50 3.04
N ARG A 67 0.19 6.20 2.69
CA ARG A 67 0.18 7.32 1.76
C ARG A 67 0.70 6.87 0.42
N PHE A 68 -0.12 7.02 -0.62
CA PHE A 68 0.29 6.87 -2.01
C PHE A 68 0.46 8.25 -2.63
N VAL A 69 1.61 8.48 -3.27
CA VAL A 69 1.94 9.75 -3.93
C VAL A 69 1.97 9.52 -5.44
N PHE A 70 1.28 10.38 -6.18
CA PHE A 70 1.18 10.36 -7.64
C PHE A 70 1.68 11.70 -8.24
N PRO A 71 1.93 11.77 -9.56
CA PRO A 71 2.30 12.98 -10.26
C PRO A 71 1.36 14.13 -10.00
N LYS A 72 1.85 15.35 -10.23
CA LYS A 72 1.12 16.60 -9.96
C LYS A 72 0.69 16.72 -8.49
N ASN A 73 1.51 16.19 -7.57
CA ASN A 73 1.30 16.29 -6.13
C ASN A 73 -0.06 15.76 -5.65
N PHE A 74 -0.60 14.77 -6.36
CA PHE A 74 -1.84 14.12 -5.94
C PHE A 74 -1.50 13.02 -4.93
N GLU A 75 -2.13 13.08 -3.77
CA GLU A 75 -1.90 12.14 -2.67
C GLU A 75 -3.20 11.40 -2.32
N VAL A 76 -3.06 10.12 -2.02
CA VAL A 76 -4.14 9.27 -1.52
C VAL A 76 -3.71 8.67 -0.19
N LEU A 77 -4.40 9.04 0.88
CA LEU A 77 -4.27 8.47 2.20
C LEU A 77 -5.31 7.38 2.41
N VAL A 78 -4.85 6.23 2.88
CA VAL A 78 -5.72 5.10 3.21
C VAL A 78 -5.47 4.67 4.64
N THR A 79 -6.52 4.56 5.43
CA THR A 79 -6.46 4.09 6.81
C THR A 79 -7.59 3.10 7.07
N VAL A 80 -7.66 2.62 8.30
CA VAL A 80 -8.74 1.76 8.78
C VAL A 80 -9.47 2.49 9.91
N GLY A 81 -10.80 2.40 9.92
CA GLY A 81 -11.63 3.02 10.95
C GLY A 81 -11.46 2.36 12.31
N ARG A 82 -12.10 2.92 13.34
CA ARG A 82 -11.98 2.42 14.72
C ARG A 82 -12.78 1.18 15.04
N ASN A 83 -13.83 0.88 14.27
CA ASN A 83 -14.69 -0.26 14.58
C ASN A 83 -13.93 -1.57 14.29
N PRO A 84 -13.48 -2.31 15.32
CA PRO A 84 -12.64 -3.50 15.13
C PRO A 84 -13.40 -4.65 14.46
N LEU A 85 -14.74 -4.64 14.50
CA LEU A 85 -15.58 -5.62 13.80
C LEU A 85 -15.60 -5.42 12.28
N VAL A 86 -15.24 -4.21 11.83
CA VAL A 86 -15.31 -3.80 10.41
C VAL A 86 -13.92 -3.60 9.81
N TYR A 87 -12.97 -3.18 10.65
CA TYR A 87 -11.68 -2.64 10.26
C TYR A 87 -10.56 -3.40 10.97
N SER A 88 -9.57 -3.86 10.20
CA SER A 88 -8.38 -4.54 10.69
C SER A 88 -7.15 -3.99 9.98
N ILE A 89 -6.03 -3.89 10.69
CA ILE A 89 -4.72 -3.54 10.11
C ILE A 89 -4.36 -4.48 8.94
N GLU A 90 -4.84 -5.73 9.01
CA GLU A 90 -4.77 -6.72 7.94
C GLU A 90 -5.35 -6.22 6.62
N ASN A 91 -6.34 -5.33 6.64
CA ASN A 91 -6.87 -4.74 5.41
C ASN A 91 -5.86 -3.79 4.75
N LEU A 92 -5.05 -3.07 5.53
CA LEU A 92 -3.97 -2.23 5.00
C LEU A 92 -2.81 -3.08 4.49
N ILE A 93 -2.47 -4.16 5.21
CA ILE A 93 -1.45 -5.14 4.76
C ILE A 93 -1.88 -5.74 3.42
N LYS A 94 -3.12 -6.23 3.32
CA LYS A 94 -3.67 -6.78 2.07
C LYS A 94 -3.70 -5.75 0.93
N LEU A 95 -3.97 -4.48 1.23
CA LEU A 95 -3.89 -3.41 0.25
C LEU A 95 -2.46 -3.23 -0.26
N ALA A 96 -1.48 -3.14 0.64
CA ALA A 96 -0.07 -3.03 0.27
C ALA A 96 0.37 -4.23 -0.57
N VAL A 97 0.08 -5.44 -0.12
CA VAL A 97 0.37 -6.68 -0.86
C VAL A 97 -0.26 -6.64 -2.25
N SER A 98 -1.54 -6.29 -2.38
CA SER A 98 -2.22 -6.25 -3.68
C SER A 98 -1.60 -5.22 -4.64
N VAL A 99 -1.24 -4.04 -4.12
CA VAL A 99 -0.61 -2.97 -4.91
C VAL A 99 0.78 -3.41 -5.38
N TYR A 100 1.60 -3.96 -4.49
CA TYR A 100 2.96 -4.32 -4.83
C TYR A 100 3.07 -5.63 -5.60
N SER A 101 2.17 -6.59 -5.40
CA SER A 101 2.01 -7.75 -6.29
C SER A 101 1.76 -7.29 -7.71
N SER A 102 0.84 -6.34 -7.90
CA SER A 102 0.60 -5.76 -9.22
C SER A 102 1.85 -5.08 -9.81
N LEU A 103 2.67 -4.42 -9.00
CA LEU A 103 3.87 -3.71 -9.47
C LEU A 103 5.09 -4.62 -9.72
N LEU A 104 5.28 -5.64 -8.89
CA LEU A 104 6.51 -6.43 -8.78
C LEU A 104 6.37 -7.90 -9.17
N ASP A 105 5.16 -8.47 -9.20
CA ASP A 105 5.03 -9.88 -9.55
C ASP A 105 5.44 -10.12 -11.01
N SER A 106 6.13 -11.24 -11.20
CA SER A 106 6.60 -11.69 -12.51
C SER A 106 7.75 -10.87 -13.10
N VAL A 107 8.44 -10.06 -12.28
CA VAL A 107 9.68 -9.41 -12.70
C VAL A 107 10.79 -10.46 -12.81
N PRO A 108 11.38 -10.68 -14.01
CA PRO A 108 12.46 -11.62 -14.17
C PRO A 108 13.75 -11.05 -13.58
N LEU A 109 14.42 -11.88 -12.78
CA LEU A 109 15.77 -11.67 -12.27
C LEU A 109 16.66 -12.80 -12.80
N GLU A 110 17.98 -12.61 -12.82
CA GLU A 110 18.92 -13.65 -13.28
C GLU A 110 18.73 -14.99 -12.54
N ARG A 111 18.29 -14.93 -11.29
CA ARG A 111 18.14 -16.08 -10.40
C ARG A 111 16.71 -16.64 -10.34
N GLY A 112 15.74 -16.08 -11.08
CA GLY A 112 14.35 -16.53 -11.07
C GLY A 112 13.35 -15.39 -11.20
N ILE A 113 12.13 -15.58 -10.69
CA ILE A 113 11.05 -14.60 -10.81
C ILE A 113 10.73 -14.00 -9.44
N LEU A 114 10.76 -12.67 -9.34
CA LEU A 114 10.35 -11.97 -8.13
C LEU A 114 8.84 -12.13 -7.91
N ARG A 115 8.44 -12.46 -6.69
CA ARG A 115 7.04 -12.50 -6.25
C ARG A 115 6.88 -12.01 -4.83
N ILE A 116 5.71 -11.45 -4.55
CA ILE A 116 5.27 -11.20 -3.18
C ILE A 116 4.59 -12.46 -2.64
N VAL A 117 5.06 -12.92 -1.48
CA VAL A 117 4.55 -14.12 -0.80
C VAL A 117 4.16 -13.71 0.62
N GLY A 118 2.84 -13.65 0.87
CA GLY A 118 2.32 -13.13 2.12
C GLY A 118 2.67 -11.65 2.30
N ASP A 119 3.51 -11.37 3.28
CA ASP A 119 3.99 -10.04 3.68
C ASP A 119 5.49 -9.84 3.41
N ASN A 120 6.09 -10.72 2.61
CA ASN A 120 7.50 -10.73 2.26
C ASN A 120 7.70 -10.83 0.74
N VAL A 121 8.95 -10.66 0.30
CA VAL A 121 9.36 -10.79 -1.11
C VAL A 121 10.27 -12.00 -1.27
N ALA A 122 10.02 -12.80 -2.30
CA ALA A 122 10.75 -14.03 -2.60
C ALA A 122 11.08 -14.15 -4.09
N ILE A 123 12.10 -14.96 -4.40
CA ILE A 123 12.41 -15.41 -5.75
C ILE A 123 11.85 -16.82 -5.89
N VAL A 124 11.05 -17.02 -6.93
CA VAL A 124 10.52 -18.32 -7.32
C VAL A 124 11.33 -18.85 -8.49
N THR A 125 11.82 -20.07 -8.34
CA THR A 125 12.58 -20.82 -9.35
C THR A 125 11.95 -22.19 -9.54
N ASP A 126 12.37 -22.91 -10.58
CA ASP A 126 12.00 -24.32 -10.79
C ASP A 126 12.48 -25.24 -9.64
N ARG A 127 13.45 -24.78 -8.83
CA ARG A 127 14.01 -25.52 -7.69
C ARG A 127 13.34 -25.19 -6.37
N GLY A 128 12.44 -24.19 -6.32
CA GLY A 128 11.74 -23.78 -5.11
C GLY A 128 11.72 -22.26 -4.90
N ILE A 129 11.27 -21.87 -3.70
CA ILE A 129 11.12 -20.48 -3.26
C ILE A 129 12.29 -20.13 -2.34
N SER A 130 13.01 -19.05 -2.65
CA SER A 130 14.08 -18.51 -1.81
C SER A 130 13.76 -17.07 -1.39
N GLN A 131 14.21 -16.70 -0.19
CA GLN A 131 14.04 -15.33 0.29
C GLN A 131 14.94 -14.37 -0.52
N VAL A 132 14.39 -13.22 -0.89
CA VAL A 132 15.14 -12.16 -1.57
C VAL A 132 15.89 -11.33 -0.54
N ARG A 133 17.17 -11.11 -0.79
CA ARG A 133 17.96 -10.08 -0.11
C ARG A 133 17.82 -8.78 -0.90
N VAL A 134 17.48 -7.69 -0.22
CA VAL A 134 17.24 -6.39 -0.87
C VAL A 134 18.51 -5.87 -1.53
N GLU A 135 19.68 -6.21 -0.98
CA GLU A 135 20.99 -5.83 -1.51
C GLU A 135 21.28 -6.46 -2.88
N ASP A 136 20.62 -7.57 -3.22
CA ASP A 136 20.76 -8.26 -4.52
C ASP A 136 19.88 -7.64 -5.63
N LEU A 137 19.11 -6.60 -5.31
CA LEU A 137 18.21 -5.92 -6.27
C LEU A 137 18.80 -4.60 -6.71
N GLU A 138 18.45 -4.16 -7.93
CA GLU A 138 18.92 -2.89 -8.48
C GLU A 138 17.78 -2.00 -8.98
N GLY A 139 18.08 -0.71 -9.09
CA GLY A 139 17.23 0.30 -9.71
C GLY A 139 15.83 0.41 -9.10
N GLU A 140 14.83 0.52 -9.98
CA GLU A 140 13.43 0.69 -9.59
C GLU A 140 12.89 -0.51 -8.79
N ILE A 141 13.34 -1.73 -9.09
CA ILE A 141 12.88 -2.94 -8.39
C ILE A 141 13.28 -2.87 -6.91
N ARG A 142 14.55 -2.56 -6.63
CA ARG A 142 15.05 -2.38 -5.27
C ARG A 142 14.23 -1.34 -4.51
N ARG A 143 14.05 -0.16 -5.12
CA ARG A 143 13.28 0.94 -4.52
C ARG A 143 11.88 0.51 -4.11
N ARG A 144 11.18 -0.24 -4.98
CA ARG A 144 9.82 -0.72 -4.70
C ARG A 144 9.76 -1.80 -3.63
N VAL A 145 10.75 -2.71 -3.62
CA VAL A 145 10.86 -3.72 -2.56
C VAL A 145 11.12 -3.05 -1.21
N GLU A 146 12.00 -2.05 -1.14
CA GLU A 146 12.25 -1.26 0.06
C GLU A 146 10.98 -0.51 0.51
N GLU A 147 10.27 0.17 -0.40
CA GLU A 147 9.01 0.84 -0.06
C GLU A 147 7.95 -0.15 0.47
N PHE A 148 7.82 -1.33 -0.14
CA PHE A 148 6.89 -2.37 0.31
C PHE A 148 7.22 -2.85 1.72
N LEU A 149 8.47 -3.31 1.94
CA LEU A 149 8.90 -3.84 3.23
C LEU A 149 8.80 -2.79 4.33
N GLY A 150 9.18 -1.54 4.05
CA GLY A 150 9.04 -0.43 5.00
C GLY A 150 7.59 -0.13 5.37
N VAL A 151 6.65 -0.22 4.42
CA VAL A 151 5.22 -0.09 4.69
C VAL A 151 4.71 -1.26 5.55
N ILE A 152 5.10 -2.49 5.24
CA ILE A 152 4.71 -3.67 6.01
C ILE A 152 5.22 -3.58 7.45
N GLU A 153 6.50 -3.25 7.64
CA GLU A 153 7.10 -3.05 8.95
C GLU A 153 6.37 -1.96 9.75
N PHE A 154 6.12 -0.80 9.12
CA PHE A 154 5.39 0.29 9.76
C PHE A 154 4.00 -0.15 10.22
N LEU A 155 3.25 -0.85 9.38
CA LEU A 155 1.89 -1.31 9.70
C LEU A 155 1.89 -2.32 10.84
N LYS A 156 2.87 -3.22 10.88
CA LYS A 156 2.99 -4.29 11.89
C LYS A 156 3.59 -3.84 13.22
N SER A 157 4.43 -2.81 13.23
CA SER A 157 5.11 -2.35 14.46
C SER A 157 4.10 -2.19 15.59
N ASN A 158 4.14 -2.88 16.73
CA ASN A 158 3.18 -2.54 17.79
C ASN A 158 3.68 -1.29 18.51
N ASN A 159 3.03 -0.13 18.30
CA ASN A 159 3.15 0.94 19.29
C ASN A 159 2.22 0.57 20.42
N THR A 160 2.72 -0.32 21.28
CA THR A 160 2.34 -0.38 22.68
C THR A 160 2.63 1.01 23.25
N GLN A 161 1.60 1.83 23.37
CA GLN A 161 1.56 2.90 24.36
C GLN A 161 0.50 2.54 25.37
#